data_AF-A0A485AT43-F1
#
_entry.id   AF-A0A485AT43-F1
#
_cell.length_a   1.000
_cell.length_b   1.000
_cell.length_c   1.000
_cell.angle_alpha   90.00
_cell.angle_beta   90.00
_cell.angle_gamma   90.00
#
_symmetry.space_group_name_H-M   'P 1'
#
loop_
_entity.id
_entity.type
_entity.pdbx_description
1 polymer ?
#
loop_
_entity_poly.entity_id
_entity_poly.type
_entity_poly.pdbx_seq_one_letter_code
_entity_poly.pdbx_strand_id
1 'polypeptide(L)'
;MTTTNNYDDFNKIISYLNNDYFRILFLDGTTYSASKFYKFSLPFEKGITAEESWAGRSLISIPALLSKGLKEKGKYDEKDMYINTTSTSFDKNSIFYLIDQLKNHSNSNATLPQLGPFHPYIPNCDLVLCTDMDTEPCDFIVSSPDKLCFIHVKCGKSFSSPKSSAGAIAEVGSQAIKNLTYLISHSDANTPGNYSIWDKAWPSHKAKHKLESRFRLAFNEIGKIPNKENKLKEKTWELISNRRKSPLCNKEIWIVMGNSFSKKHFIEEMSKDTDQQSETIQAFQLIEDWLSSADEMGVDIKIFTS
;
A
#
# COMPACT_ATOMS: atom_id res chain seq x y z
N MET A 1 3.03 69.66 -13.81
CA MET A 1 2.23 68.58 -14.42
C MET A 1 3.18 67.48 -14.83
N THR A 2 3.34 66.48 -13.98
CA THR A 2 4.08 65.26 -14.30
C THR A 2 3.21 64.12 -13.77
N THR A 3 2.30 63.66 -14.64
CA THR A 3 1.47 62.48 -14.44
C THR A 3 2.37 61.26 -14.50
N THR A 4 2.92 60.87 -13.35
CA THR A 4 3.77 59.68 -13.20
C THR A 4 2.93 58.41 -13.29
N ASN A 5 3.17 57.63 -14.36
CA ASN A 5 3.35 56.18 -14.41
C ASN A 5 2.47 55.19 -13.61
N ASN A 6 1.25 55.55 -13.18
CA ASN A 6 0.33 54.60 -12.52
C ASN A 6 0.01 53.34 -13.36
N TYR A 7 0.12 53.42 -14.69
CA TYR A 7 -0.18 52.29 -15.59
C TYR A 7 0.97 51.27 -15.68
N ASP A 8 2.21 51.69 -15.42
CA ASP A 8 3.39 50.82 -15.51
C ASP A 8 3.59 50.00 -14.23
N ASP A 9 3.29 50.60 -13.07
CA ASP A 9 3.34 49.91 -11.78
C ASP A 9 2.22 48.87 -11.63
N PHE A 10 1.02 49.17 -12.14
CA PHE A 10 -0.09 48.22 -12.13
C PHE A 10 0.21 46.99 -12.98
N ASN A 11 0.78 47.16 -14.18
CA ASN A 11 1.17 46.06 -15.04
C ASN A 11 2.37 45.26 -14.48
N LYS A 12 3.30 45.90 -13.75
CA LYS A 12 4.38 45.20 -13.03
C LYS A 12 3.86 44.36 -11.87
N ILE A 13 2.89 44.85 -11.10
CA ILE A 13 2.25 44.08 -10.02
C ILE A 13 1.48 42.89 -10.61
N ILE A 14 0.70 43.10 -11.67
CA ILE A 14 -0.03 42.02 -12.34
C ILE A 14 0.93 41.01 -12.97
N SER A 15 2.05 41.44 -13.56
CA SER A 15 3.09 40.55 -14.10
C SER A 15 3.87 39.81 -13.01
N TYR A 16 4.03 40.38 -11.81
CA TYR A 16 4.64 39.74 -10.65
C TYR A 16 3.70 38.66 -10.07
N LEU A 17 2.42 38.98 -9.89
CA LEU A 17 1.40 38.03 -9.43
C LEU A 17 1.15 36.89 -10.42
N ASN A 18 1.27 37.13 -11.73
CA ASN A 18 1.03 36.11 -12.75
C ASN A 18 2.25 35.23 -13.06
N ASN A 19 3.46 35.58 -12.59
CA ASN A 19 4.68 34.78 -12.81
C ASN A 19 5.13 33.97 -11.60
N ASP A 20 4.74 34.36 -10.39
CA ASP A 20 5.13 33.65 -9.16
C ASP A 20 3.92 32.97 -8.51
N TYR A 21 4.10 31.70 -8.13
CA TYR A 21 3.14 30.94 -7.32
C TYR A 21 2.94 31.63 -5.97
N PHE A 22 2.04 32.60 -5.88
CA PHE A 22 1.73 33.25 -4.61
C PHE A 22 1.02 32.27 -3.69
N ARG A 23 1.54 32.14 -2.47
CA ARG A 23 0.93 31.35 -1.39
C ARG A 23 0.24 32.32 -0.43
N ILE A 24 -1.05 32.14 -0.21
CA ILE A 24 -1.81 32.94 0.75
C ILE A 24 -1.94 32.12 2.03
N LEU A 25 -1.47 32.67 3.15
CA LEU A 25 -1.61 32.08 4.48
C LEU A 25 -2.73 32.81 5.20
N PHE A 26 -3.82 32.09 5.46
CA PHE A 26 -4.94 32.59 6.25
C PHE A 26 -4.65 32.41 7.73
N LEU A 27 -5.16 33.33 8.56
CA LEU A 27 -4.98 33.30 10.01
C LEU A 27 -5.60 32.06 10.67
N ASP A 28 -6.54 31.40 10.00
CA ASP A 28 -7.19 30.18 10.45
C ASP A 28 -6.40 28.89 10.12
N GLY A 29 -5.16 29.05 9.61
CA GLY A 29 -4.28 27.96 9.21
C GLY A 29 -4.50 27.46 7.78
N THR A 30 -5.48 27.99 7.04
CA THR A 30 -5.67 27.64 5.63
C THR A 30 -4.54 28.21 4.78
N THR A 31 -4.06 27.43 3.82
CA THR A 31 -3.07 27.84 2.82
C THR A 31 -3.68 27.73 1.44
N TYR A 32 -3.68 28.81 0.65
CA TYR A 32 -3.99 28.73 -0.77
C TYR A 32 -2.70 28.69 -1.59
N SER A 33 -2.57 27.71 -2.49
CA SER A 33 -1.42 27.55 -3.37
C SER A 33 -1.81 26.79 -4.63
N ALA A 34 -1.31 27.20 -5.80
CA ALA A 34 -1.56 26.52 -7.08
C ALA A 34 -3.06 26.21 -7.33
N SER A 35 -3.92 27.20 -7.10
CA SER A 35 -5.38 27.10 -7.29
C SER A 35 -6.12 26.12 -6.36
N LYS A 36 -5.50 25.69 -5.27
CA LYS A 36 -6.12 24.82 -4.25
C LYS A 36 -5.98 25.42 -2.85
N PHE A 37 -6.94 25.11 -1.98
CA PHE A 37 -6.89 25.40 -0.55
C PHE A 37 -6.46 24.14 0.21
N TYR A 38 -5.52 24.30 1.13
CA TYR A 38 -5.00 23.26 1.99
C TYR A 38 -5.22 23.67 3.44
N LYS A 39 -5.84 22.79 4.22
CA LYS A 39 -5.96 22.99 5.66
C LYS A 39 -5.86 21.62 6.32
N PHE A 40 -4.82 21.45 7.15
CA PHE A 40 -4.81 20.32 8.05
C PHE A 40 -5.78 20.63 9.19
N SER A 41 -6.76 19.75 9.37
CA SER A 41 -7.69 19.83 10.49
C SER A 41 -8.13 18.42 10.84
N LEU A 42 -8.25 18.17 12.14
CA LEU A 42 -8.75 16.91 12.67
C LEU A 42 -10.24 16.75 12.32
N PRO A 43 -10.78 15.51 12.35
CA PRO A 43 -12.16 15.26 11.96
C PRO A 43 -13.18 16.13 12.72
N PHE A 44 -13.03 16.25 14.05
CA PHE A 44 -13.92 17.07 14.87
C PHE A 44 -13.87 18.56 14.50
N GLU A 45 -12.70 19.09 14.12
CA GLU A 45 -12.54 20.49 13.67
C GLU A 45 -13.25 20.75 12.32
N LYS A 46 -13.40 19.69 11.51
CA LYS A 46 -14.15 19.73 10.24
C LYS A 46 -15.65 19.45 10.43
N GLY A 47 -16.09 19.12 11.64
CA GLY A 47 -17.47 18.72 11.91
C GLY A 47 -17.88 17.38 11.26
N ILE A 48 -16.90 16.50 11.00
CA ILE A 48 -17.14 15.14 10.47
C ILE A 48 -16.72 14.10 11.51
N THR A 49 -17.29 12.90 11.41
CA THR A 49 -16.84 11.80 12.27
C THR A 49 -15.44 11.31 11.85
N ALA A 50 -14.70 10.71 12.78
CA ALA A 50 -13.40 10.12 12.46
C ALA A 50 -13.54 9.02 11.39
N GLU A 51 -14.64 8.28 11.38
CA GLU A 51 -14.95 7.24 10.40
C GLU A 51 -15.21 7.79 8.99
N GLU A 52 -15.75 9.01 8.89
CA GLU A 52 -16.01 9.68 7.62
C GLU A 52 -14.82 10.44 7.07
N SER A 53 -13.80 10.69 7.89
CA SER A 53 -12.52 11.26 7.44
C SER A 53 -11.86 10.37 6.38
N TRP A 54 -11.02 10.96 5.54
CA TRP A 54 -10.35 10.22 4.48
C TRP A 54 -9.45 9.13 5.04
N ALA A 55 -8.67 9.45 6.08
CA ALA A 55 -7.92 8.49 6.87
C ALA A 55 -8.81 7.38 7.45
N GLY A 56 -9.93 7.70 8.10
CA GLY A 56 -10.85 6.72 8.69
C GLY A 56 -11.47 5.76 7.67
N ARG A 57 -11.82 6.27 6.49
CA ARG A 57 -12.36 5.48 5.36
C ARG A 57 -11.33 4.57 4.72
N SER A 58 -10.06 4.98 4.69
CA SER A 58 -8.96 4.16 4.15
C SER A 58 -8.62 2.94 5.04
N LEU A 59 -8.96 3.01 6.33
CA LEU A 59 -8.73 1.94 7.30
C LEU A 59 -9.80 0.84 7.19
N ILE A 60 -9.38 -0.40 7.08
CA ILE A 60 -10.24 -1.58 6.87
C ILE A 60 -9.88 -2.64 7.90
N SER A 61 -10.79 -2.96 8.81
CA SER A 61 -10.57 -4.00 9.81
C SER A 61 -10.74 -5.40 9.23
N ILE A 62 -9.70 -6.23 9.37
CA ILE A 62 -9.72 -7.66 9.07
C ILE A 62 -9.41 -8.41 10.37
N PRO A 63 -10.39 -9.12 10.97
CA PRO A 63 -10.19 -9.83 12.24
C PRO A 63 -9.01 -10.81 12.25
N ALA A 64 -8.71 -11.43 11.10
CA ALA A 64 -7.58 -12.36 10.95
C ALA A 64 -6.19 -11.70 11.14
N LEU A 65 -6.11 -10.36 11.10
CA LEU A 65 -4.89 -9.59 11.35
C LEU A 65 -4.61 -9.38 12.85
N LEU A 66 -5.53 -9.76 13.74
CA LEU A 66 -5.33 -9.81 15.19
C LEU A 66 -5.28 -11.26 15.66
N SER A 67 -4.08 -11.80 15.88
CA SER A 67 -3.96 -13.18 16.36
C SER A 67 -2.65 -13.43 17.09
N LYS A 68 -2.72 -14.23 18.16
CA LYS A 68 -1.57 -14.67 18.93
C LYS A 68 -0.68 -15.57 18.07
N GLY A 69 0.58 -15.18 17.93
CA GLY A 69 1.54 -15.94 17.13
C GLY A 69 1.51 -15.64 15.64
N LEU A 70 0.62 -14.75 15.17
CA LEU A 70 0.69 -14.22 13.81
C LEU A 70 2.03 -13.50 13.60
N LYS A 71 2.66 -13.79 12.47
CA LYS A 71 3.92 -13.18 12.02
C LYS A 71 3.72 -12.56 10.64
N GLU A 72 4.68 -11.74 10.24
CA GLU A 72 4.69 -11.16 8.90
C GLU A 72 4.87 -12.26 7.83
N LYS A 73 6.01 -12.96 7.90
CA LYS A 73 6.48 -13.95 6.93
C LYS A 73 6.44 -15.40 7.44
N GLY A 74 6.23 -15.58 8.75
CA GLY A 74 6.22 -16.87 9.44
C GLY A 74 7.21 -16.96 10.59
N LYS A 75 7.32 -18.14 11.19
CA LYS A 75 8.30 -18.41 12.25
C LYS A 75 9.72 -18.40 11.68
N TYR A 76 10.55 -17.49 12.19
CA TYR A 76 11.95 -17.32 11.78
C TYR A 76 12.91 -17.88 12.83
N ASP A 77 13.96 -18.57 12.36
CA ASP A 77 15.12 -19.04 13.11
C ASP A 77 16.40 -18.61 12.37
N GLU A 78 17.45 -18.22 13.09
CA GLU A 78 18.69 -17.70 12.47
C GLU A 78 19.42 -18.72 11.59
N LYS A 79 19.31 -20.02 11.90
CA LYS A 79 20.01 -21.08 11.18
C LYS A 79 19.22 -21.55 9.97
N ASP A 80 17.93 -21.80 10.16
CA ASP A 80 17.08 -22.45 9.17
C ASP A 80 16.05 -21.50 8.50
N MET A 81 16.09 -20.20 8.82
CA MET A 81 15.18 -19.14 8.34
C MET A 81 13.70 -19.44 8.64
N TYR A 82 12.81 -19.39 7.65
CA TYR A 82 11.36 -19.55 7.84
C TYR A 82 10.96 -21.03 7.97
N ILE A 83 11.21 -21.61 9.15
CA ILE A 83 11.16 -23.07 9.41
C ILE A 83 9.84 -23.78 9.14
N ASN A 84 8.72 -23.05 9.09
CA ASN A 84 7.40 -23.61 8.80
C ASN A 84 6.97 -23.43 7.34
N THR A 85 7.81 -22.81 6.50
CA THR A 85 7.55 -22.69 5.06
C THR A 85 7.78 -24.03 4.37
N THR A 86 6.89 -24.39 3.46
CA THR A 86 7.01 -25.58 2.61
C THR A 86 7.28 -25.19 1.16
N SER A 87 7.57 -26.19 0.32
CA SER A 87 7.77 -26.00 -1.13
C SER A 87 6.58 -25.32 -1.84
N THR A 88 5.38 -25.40 -1.26
CA THR A 88 4.13 -24.95 -1.89
C THR A 88 3.34 -23.94 -1.05
N SER A 89 3.75 -23.62 0.18
CA SER A 89 3.00 -22.72 1.07
C SER A 89 3.91 -21.96 2.04
N PHE A 90 3.55 -20.71 2.32
CA PHE A 90 4.07 -19.98 3.49
C PHE A 90 3.56 -20.60 4.79
N ASP A 91 4.17 -20.20 5.92
CA ASP A 91 3.71 -20.54 7.28
C ASP A 91 2.26 -20.08 7.47
N LYS A 92 1.38 -20.99 7.89
CA LYS A 92 -0.06 -20.71 8.10
C LYS A 92 -0.33 -19.60 9.14
N ASN A 93 0.61 -19.37 10.06
CA ASN A 93 0.53 -18.29 11.04
C ASN A 93 1.22 -17.01 10.53
N SER A 94 1.11 -16.71 9.24
CA SER A 94 1.69 -15.51 8.64
C SER A 94 0.69 -14.71 7.81
N ILE A 95 0.90 -13.40 7.73
CA ILE A 95 0.13 -12.53 6.83
C ILE A 95 0.43 -12.89 5.37
N PHE A 96 1.67 -13.28 5.06
CA PHE A 96 2.05 -13.81 3.75
C PHE A 96 1.16 -14.99 3.33
N TYR A 97 0.83 -15.90 4.25
CA TYR A 97 -0.12 -16.98 3.99
C TYR A 97 -1.55 -16.47 3.75
N LEU A 98 -2.03 -15.48 4.52
CA LEU A 98 -3.36 -14.89 4.31
C LEU A 98 -3.51 -14.26 2.92
N ILE A 99 -2.46 -13.62 2.41
CA ILE A 99 -2.42 -13.08 1.05
C ILE A 99 -2.31 -14.22 0.03
N ASP A 100 -1.48 -15.24 0.30
CA ASP A 100 -1.28 -16.40 -0.57
C ASP A 100 -2.57 -17.19 -0.85
N GLN A 101 -3.58 -17.11 0.03
CA GLN A 101 -4.90 -17.71 -0.19
C GLN A 101 -5.59 -17.20 -1.46
N LEU A 102 -5.26 -16.00 -1.94
CA LEU A 102 -5.78 -15.47 -3.21
C LEU A 102 -5.41 -16.33 -4.41
N LYS A 103 -4.35 -17.17 -4.34
CA LYS A 103 -4.01 -18.08 -5.43
C LYS A 103 -5.12 -19.07 -5.77
N ASN A 104 -6.00 -19.34 -4.81
CA ASN A 104 -7.11 -20.28 -4.94
C ASN A 104 -8.22 -19.78 -5.87
N HIS A 105 -8.15 -18.55 -6.38
CA HIS A 105 -9.06 -18.05 -7.43
C HIS A 105 -9.05 -18.88 -8.72
N SER A 106 -7.94 -19.56 -9.02
CA SER A 106 -7.85 -20.48 -10.17
C SER A 106 -8.60 -21.81 -9.95
N ASN A 107 -9.00 -22.13 -8.71
CA ASN A 107 -9.76 -23.33 -8.40
C ASN A 107 -11.27 -23.02 -8.49
N SER A 108 -11.93 -23.56 -9.51
CA SER A 108 -13.37 -23.39 -9.75
C SER A 108 -14.26 -23.85 -8.60
N ASN A 109 -13.73 -24.71 -7.71
CA ASN A 109 -14.46 -25.27 -6.56
C ASN A 109 -14.01 -24.67 -5.22
N ALA A 110 -13.19 -23.60 -5.23
CA ALA A 110 -12.78 -22.94 -4.00
C ALA A 110 -13.99 -22.32 -3.28
N THR A 111 -14.09 -22.58 -1.98
CA THR A 111 -15.06 -21.93 -1.11
C THR A 111 -14.59 -20.51 -0.76
N LEU A 112 -15.52 -19.59 -0.46
CA LEU A 112 -15.16 -18.21 -0.07
C LEU A 112 -14.10 -18.13 1.04
N PRO A 113 -14.17 -18.93 2.14
CA PRO A 113 -13.11 -18.91 3.16
C PRO A 113 -11.73 -19.35 2.66
N GLN A 114 -11.66 -20.18 1.62
CA GLN A 114 -10.39 -20.62 1.03
C GLN A 114 -9.72 -19.53 0.19
N LEU A 115 -10.47 -18.52 -0.26
CA LEU A 115 -9.93 -17.35 -0.97
C LEU A 115 -9.28 -16.33 -0.02
N GLY A 116 -9.44 -16.51 1.29
CA GLY A 116 -8.82 -15.68 2.32
C GLY A 116 -9.53 -14.34 2.54
N PRO A 117 -9.06 -13.55 3.52
CA PRO A 117 -9.75 -12.35 3.97
C PRO A 117 -9.65 -11.17 2.99
N PHE A 118 -8.71 -11.23 2.04
CA PHE A 118 -8.48 -10.15 1.07
C PHE A 118 -9.31 -10.28 -0.21
N HIS A 119 -9.94 -11.44 -0.44
CA HIS A 119 -10.74 -11.73 -1.62
C HIS A 119 -11.79 -10.64 -1.95
N PRO A 120 -12.57 -10.09 -0.99
CA PRO A 120 -13.56 -9.06 -1.29
C PRO A 120 -12.99 -7.78 -1.92
N TYR A 121 -11.68 -7.53 -1.74
CA TYR A 121 -11.01 -6.33 -2.22
C TYR A 121 -10.35 -6.51 -3.58
N ILE A 122 -10.22 -7.75 -4.07
CA ILE A 122 -9.69 -8.10 -5.39
C ILE A 122 -10.40 -9.32 -5.98
N PRO A 123 -11.69 -9.18 -6.37
CA PRO A 123 -12.41 -10.26 -7.03
C PRO A 123 -11.72 -10.62 -8.35
N ASN A 124 -11.91 -11.86 -8.80
CA ASN A 124 -11.31 -12.37 -10.05
C ASN A 124 -9.79 -12.18 -10.14
N CYS A 125 -9.09 -12.33 -9.02
CA CYS A 125 -7.64 -12.32 -8.97
C CYS A 125 -7.07 -13.39 -9.92
N ASP A 126 -6.16 -12.97 -10.81
CA ASP A 126 -5.52 -13.84 -11.81
C ASP A 126 -3.98 -13.78 -11.76
N LEU A 127 -3.45 -12.94 -10.86
CA LEU A 127 -2.03 -12.83 -10.57
C LEU A 127 -1.83 -12.66 -9.06
N VAL A 128 -1.00 -13.52 -8.48
CA VAL A 128 -0.43 -13.38 -7.13
C VAL A 128 1.06 -13.70 -7.22
N LEU A 129 1.89 -12.69 -7.03
CA LEU A 129 3.34 -12.78 -7.12
C LEU A 129 3.98 -12.29 -5.82
N CYS A 130 4.82 -13.12 -5.19
CA CYS A 130 5.65 -12.73 -4.05
C CYS A 130 6.95 -12.08 -4.54
N THR A 131 7.03 -10.77 -4.36
CA THR A 131 8.19 -9.95 -4.74
C THR A 131 9.12 -9.64 -3.57
N ASP A 132 8.82 -10.10 -2.36
CA ASP A 132 9.65 -9.92 -1.16
C ASP A 132 11.14 -10.28 -1.36
N MET A 133 12.02 -9.60 -0.61
CA MET A 133 13.50 -9.71 -0.58
C MET A 133 14.27 -8.83 -1.57
N ASP A 134 15.48 -8.47 -1.12
CA ASP A 134 16.49 -7.65 -1.79
C ASP A 134 16.09 -6.17 -1.91
N THR A 135 15.86 -5.69 -3.14
CA THR A 135 15.42 -4.32 -3.44
C THR A 135 14.07 -4.40 -4.15
N GLU A 136 13.10 -4.91 -3.41
CA GLU A 136 11.73 -5.14 -3.85
C GLU A 136 10.94 -3.83 -3.97
N PRO A 137 9.96 -3.79 -4.89
CA PRO A 137 9.01 -2.68 -4.97
C PRO A 137 7.91 -2.80 -3.90
N CYS A 138 7.62 -4.01 -3.43
CA CYS A 138 6.58 -4.37 -2.45
C CYS A 138 6.76 -5.84 -2.04
N ASP A 139 6.00 -6.33 -1.06
CA ASP A 139 6.03 -7.74 -0.65
C ASP A 139 5.30 -8.65 -1.66
N PHE A 140 4.13 -8.19 -2.14
CA PHE A 140 3.34 -8.88 -3.15
C PHE A 140 2.82 -7.94 -4.22
N ILE A 141 2.78 -8.44 -5.46
CA ILE A 141 1.98 -7.87 -6.54
C ILE A 141 0.79 -8.80 -6.74
N VAL A 142 -0.41 -8.25 -6.61
CA VAL A 142 -1.67 -8.97 -6.84
C VAL A 142 -2.48 -8.22 -7.87
N SER A 143 -3.18 -8.93 -8.75
CA SER A 143 -3.93 -8.26 -9.79
C SER A 143 -5.10 -9.09 -10.33
N SER A 144 -6.13 -8.38 -10.78
CA SER A 144 -7.26 -8.82 -11.60
C SER A 144 -7.23 -8.05 -12.94
N PRO A 145 -8.11 -8.35 -13.91
CA PRO A 145 -8.16 -7.60 -15.17
C PRO A 145 -8.37 -6.07 -15.02
N ASP A 146 -9.04 -5.65 -13.95
CA ASP A 146 -9.44 -4.28 -13.66
C ASP A 146 -8.72 -3.67 -12.44
N LYS A 147 -7.78 -4.38 -11.81
CA LYS A 147 -7.07 -3.89 -10.62
C LYS A 147 -5.65 -4.40 -10.52
N LEU A 148 -4.72 -3.53 -10.16
CA LEU A 148 -3.31 -3.85 -9.87
C LEU A 148 -2.98 -3.32 -8.47
N CYS A 149 -2.61 -4.22 -7.57
CA CYS A 149 -2.32 -3.91 -6.18
C CYS A 149 -0.86 -4.21 -5.84
N PHE A 150 -0.17 -3.22 -5.28
CA PHE A 150 1.14 -3.40 -4.64
C PHE A 150 0.93 -3.48 -3.12
N ILE A 151 1.31 -4.61 -2.53
CA ILE A 151 0.99 -4.92 -1.13
C ILE A 151 2.26 -4.83 -0.29
N HIS A 152 2.19 -4.06 0.78
CA HIS A 152 3.23 -3.90 1.80
C HIS A 152 2.72 -4.44 3.13
N VAL A 153 3.49 -5.28 3.76
CA VAL A 153 3.07 -6.03 4.95
C VAL A 153 3.95 -5.66 6.13
N LYS A 154 3.30 -5.40 7.26
CA LYS A 154 3.98 -5.26 8.55
C LYS A 154 3.24 -6.03 9.61
N CYS A 155 3.96 -6.83 10.39
CA CYS A 155 3.41 -7.46 11.59
C CYS A 155 4.06 -6.93 12.87
N GLY A 156 3.25 -6.41 13.77
CA GLY A 156 3.67 -5.97 15.09
C GLY A 156 3.76 -7.12 16.10
N LYS A 157 4.02 -6.75 17.36
CA LYS A 157 4.15 -7.68 18.50
C LYS A 157 2.95 -7.62 19.45
N SER A 158 1.96 -6.75 19.21
CA SER A 158 0.80 -6.61 20.11
C SER A 158 -0.29 -7.60 19.72
N PHE A 159 -0.41 -8.69 20.48
CA PHE A 159 -1.29 -9.81 20.14
C PHE A 159 -2.75 -9.65 20.55
N SER A 160 -3.10 -8.59 21.28
CA SER A 160 -4.45 -8.40 21.85
C SER A 160 -5.00 -6.99 21.75
N SER A 161 -4.15 -5.96 21.81
CA SER A 161 -4.57 -4.57 21.73
C SER A 161 -3.48 -3.72 21.09
N PRO A 162 -3.27 -3.82 19.77
CA PRO A 162 -2.46 -2.84 19.06
C PRO A 162 -3.12 -1.46 19.18
N LYS A 163 -2.32 -0.44 19.45
CA LYS A 163 -2.75 0.96 19.39
C LYS A 163 -2.62 1.48 17.95
N SER A 164 -2.77 2.78 17.75
CA SER A 164 -2.58 3.47 16.46
C SER A 164 -1.32 4.35 16.47
N SER A 165 -0.16 3.74 16.72
CA SER A 165 1.11 4.48 16.83
C SER A 165 1.63 4.91 15.45
N ALA A 166 2.03 6.18 15.32
CA ALA A 166 2.69 6.70 14.12
C ALA A 166 3.94 5.91 13.72
N GLY A 167 4.75 5.48 14.68
CA GLY A 167 5.97 4.72 14.40
C GLY A 167 5.68 3.37 13.72
N ALA A 168 4.57 2.72 14.10
CA ALA A 168 4.18 1.43 13.54
C ALA A 168 3.76 1.54 12.07
N ILE A 169 3.08 2.64 11.70
CA ILE A 169 2.59 2.85 10.33
C ILE A 169 3.61 3.55 9.43
N ALA A 170 4.43 4.46 9.97
CA ALA A 170 5.42 5.23 9.20
C ALA A 170 6.41 4.35 8.44
N GLU A 171 6.86 3.25 9.06
CA GLU A 171 7.84 2.33 8.46
C GLU A 171 7.31 1.71 7.16
N VAL A 172 6.07 1.21 7.18
CA VAL A 172 5.46 0.52 6.05
C VAL A 172 4.87 1.49 5.03
N GLY A 173 4.25 2.59 5.49
CA GLY A 173 3.68 3.61 4.61
C GLY A 173 4.74 4.33 3.78
N SER A 174 5.91 4.62 4.37
CA SER A 174 7.03 5.22 3.62
C SER A 174 7.55 4.30 2.51
N GLN A 175 7.58 2.98 2.75
CA GLN A 175 7.95 2.00 1.72
C GLN A 175 6.91 1.94 0.59
N ALA A 176 5.63 2.01 0.96
CA ALA A 176 4.51 2.08 0.01
C ALA A 176 4.62 3.27 -0.94
N ILE A 177 4.81 4.47 -0.40
CA ILE A 177 4.91 5.70 -1.20
C ILE A 177 6.20 5.74 -2.03
N LYS A 178 7.34 5.32 -1.46
CA LYS A 178 8.63 5.33 -2.17
C LYS A 178 8.60 4.57 -3.50
N ASN A 179 7.79 3.52 -3.60
CA ASN A 179 7.77 2.62 -4.75
C ASN A 179 6.61 2.88 -5.74
N LEU A 180 5.88 3.99 -5.59
CA LEU A 180 4.80 4.43 -6.50
C LEU A 180 5.19 4.39 -7.98
N THR A 181 6.42 4.79 -8.31
CA THR A 181 6.90 4.82 -9.71
C THR A 181 6.79 3.46 -10.41
N TYR A 182 6.96 2.35 -9.70
CA TYR A 182 6.80 1.02 -10.30
C TYR A 182 5.34 0.70 -10.66
N LEU A 183 4.40 1.23 -9.88
CA LEU A 183 2.96 1.03 -10.05
C LEU A 183 2.37 1.92 -11.16
N ILE A 184 2.93 3.11 -11.41
CA ILE A 184 2.36 4.09 -12.36
C ILE A 184 3.20 4.34 -13.62
N SER A 185 4.46 3.89 -13.68
CA SER A 185 5.31 4.18 -14.84
C SER A 185 4.79 3.56 -16.13
N HIS A 186 4.80 4.33 -17.22
CA HIS A 186 4.48 3.84 -18.56
C HIS A 186 5.67 3.17 -19.26
N SER A 187 6.86 3.12 -18.64
CA SER A 187 8.06 2.54 -19.26
C SER A 187 8.21 1.06 -18.94
N ASP A 188 8.14 0.19 -19.96
CA ASP A 188 8.34 -1.26 -19.83
C ASP A 188 9.73 -1.64 -19.29
N ALA A 189 10.71 -0.76 -19.47
CA ALA A 189 12.05 -0.92 -18.94
C ALA A 189 12.17 -0.65 -17.43
N ASN A 190 11.13 -0.12 -16.78
CA ASN A 190 11.14 0.18 -15.35
C ASN A 190 10.90 -1.07 -14.49
N THR A 191 11.75 -2.09 -14.65
CA THR A 191 11.73 -3.31 -13.85
C THR A 191 12.27 -3.05 -12.44
N PRO A 192 11.72 -3.69 -11.38
CA PRO A 192 12.25 -3.54 -10.03
C PRO A 192 13.67 -4.09 -9.88
N GLY A 193 14.43 -3.56 -8.91
CA GLY A 193 15.82 -3.96 -8.67
C GLY A 193 15.99 -5.47 -8.43
N ASN A 194 14.98 -6.12 -7.84
CA ASN A 194 14.98 -7.55 -7.57
C ASN A 194 14.33 -8.40 -8.68
N TYR A 195 14.09 -7.86 -9.87
CA TYR A 195 13.47 -8.59 -10.99
C TYR A 195 14.21 -9.92 -11.31
N SER A 196 15.54 -9.95 -11.14
CA SER A 196 16.38 -11.12 -11.40
C SER A 196 16.20 -12.30 -10.42
N ILE A 197 15.42 -12.14 -9.35
CA ILE A 197 15.14 -13.21 -8.37
C ILE A 197 13.71 -13.73 -8.44
N TRP A 198 12.85 -13.13 -9.28
CA TRP A 198 11.46 -13.57 -9.39
C TRP A 198 11.35 -15.02 -9.85
N ASP A 199 12.31 -15.50 -10.65
CA ASP A 199 12.44 -16.89 -11.10
C ASP A 199 13.15 -17.84 -10.13
N LYS A 200 13.44 -17.38 -8.91
CA LYS A 200 14.10 -18.18 -7.87
C LYS A 200 13.14 -18.46 -6.72
N ALA A 201 13.45 -19.51 -5.95
CA ALA A 201 12.73 -19.85 -4.73
C ALA A 201 12.80 -18.72 -3.69
N TRP A 202 11.74 -18.59 -2.88
CA TRP A 202 11.68 -17.69 -1.72
C TRP A 202 11.98 -18.47 -0.42
N PRO A 203 12.66 -17.89 0.58
CA PRO A 203 13.26 -16.56 0.57
C PRO A 203 14.53 -16.51 -0.29
N SER A 204 15.22 -17.65 -0.42
CA SER A 204 16.35 -17.82 -1.30
C SER A 204 16.45 -19.27 -1.79
N HIS A 205 17.15 -19.49 -2.90
CA HIS A 205 17.38 -20.84 -3.44
C HIS A 205 18.19 -21.76 -2.50
N LYS A 206 18.94 -21.17 -1.55
CA LYS A 206 19.78 -21.88 -0.57
C LYS A 206 19.05 -22.18 0.74
N ALA A 207 17.88 -21.59 0.97
CA ALA A 207 17.12 -21.80 2.19
C ALA A 207 16.68 -23.27 2.28
N LYS A 208 16.80 -23.85 3.48
CA LYS A 208 16.36 -25.22 3.77
C LYS A 208 14.83 -25.34 3.67
N HIS A 209 14.13 -24.35 4.20
CA HIS A 209 12.69 -24.21 4.14
C HIS A 209 12.36 -23.12 3.13
N LYS A 210 12.02 -23.53 1.91
CA LYS A 210 11.81 -22.62 0.79
C LYS A 210 10.53 -22.94 0.05
N LEU A 211 9.96 -21.89 -0.51
CA LEU A 211 8.88 -21.92 -1.47
C LEU A 211 9.47 -22.01 -2.88
N GLU A 212 9.14 -23.05 -3.64
CA GLU A 212 9.79 -23.31 -4.93
C GLU A 212 9.44 -22.26 -6.00
N SER A 213 8.26 -21.64 -5.91
CA SER A 213 7.85 -20.57 -6.82
C SER A 213 7.23 -19.37 -6.09
N ARG A 214 7.74 -18.19 -6.44
CA ARG A 214 7.18 -16.88 -6.10
C ARG A 214 5.89 -16.57 -6.85
N PHE A 215 5.66 -17.20 -8.00
CA PHE A 215 4.42 -17.09 -8.78
C PHE A 215 3.37 -17.99 -8.15
N ARG A 216 2.58 -17.41 -7.25
CA ARG A 216 1.58 -18.14 -6.46
C ARG A 216 0.36 -18.45 -7.31
N LEU A 217 -0.02 -17.50 -8.15
CA LEU A 217 -0.99 -17.63 -9.22
C LEU A 217 -0.50 -16.78 -10.39
N ALA A 218 -0.45 -17.36 -11.59
CA ALA A 218 -0.22 -16.61 -12.81
C ALA A 218 -0.85 -17.36 -13.99
N PHE A 219 -1.60 -16.66 -14.84
CA PHE A 219 -2.24 -17.25 -16.03
C PHE A 219 -3.09 -18.48 -15.69
N ASN A 220 -3.89 -18.39 -14.62
CA ASN A 220 -4.73 -19.47 -14.08
C ASN A 220 -3.99 -20.73 -13.60
N GLU A 221 -2.67 -20.67 -13.42
CA GLU A 221 -1.88 -21.77 -12.87
C GLU A 221 -1.32 -21.43 -11.49
N ILE A 222 -1.50 -22.33 -10.53
CA ILE A 222 -0.97 -22.19 -9.17
C ILE A 222 0.48 -22.65 -9.12
N GLY A 223 1.34 -21.84 -8.51
CA GLY A 223 2.70 -22.27 -8.14
C GLY A 223 3.62 -22.59 -9.32
N LYS A 224 3.30 -22.11 -10.52
CA LYS A 224 4.07 -22.41 -11.74
C LYS A 224 5.53 -21.97 -11.58
N ILE A 225 6.47 -22.85 -11.91
CA ILE A 225 7.91 -22.56 -11.81
C ILE A 225 8.38 -21.91 -13.13
N PRO A 226 8.97 -20.71 -13.09
CA PRO A 226 9.56 -20.08 -14.28
C PRO A 226 10.71 -20.91 -14.86
N ASN A 227 10.77 -20.98 -16.18
CA ASN A 227 11.90 -21.55 -16.91
C ASN A 227 12.10 -20.85 -18.26
N LYS A 228 13.19 -21.19 -18.96
CA LYS A 228 13.54 -20.56 -20.25
C LYS A 228 12.49 -20.76 -21.33
N GLU A 229 11.73 -21.84 -21.28
CA GLU A 229 10.74 -22.22 -22.30
C GLU A 229 9.41 -21.48 -22.08
N ASN A 230 8.94 -21.41 -20.83
CA ASN A 230 7.65 -20.82 -20.52
C ASN A 230 7.66 -19.28 -20.47
N LYS A 231 8.85 -18.67 -20.24
CA LYS A 231 9.06 -17.22 -20.13
C LYS A 231 8.08 -16.56 -19.15
N LEU A 232 7.79 -17.24 -18.04
CA LEU A 232 6.73 -16.83 -17.11
C LEU A 232 6.99 -15.45 -16.50
N LYS A 233 8.25 -15.17 -16.16
CA LYS A 233 8.68 -13.91 -15.55
C LYS A 233 8.48 -12.74 -16.51
N GLU A 234 8.88 -12.90 -17.76
CA GLU A 234 8.74 -11.90 -18.81
C GLU A 234 7.27 -11.64 -19.13
N LYS A 235 6.47 -12.70 -19.32
CA LYS A 235 5.02 -12.59 -19.57
C LYS A 235 4.28 -11.92 -18.41
N THR A 236 4.66 -12.24 -17.17
CA THR A 236 4.05 -11.61 -15.99
C THR A 236 4.41 -10.12 -15.91
N TRP A 237 5.64 -9.75 -16.22
CA TRP A 237 6.03 -8.34 -16.25
C TRP A 237 5.32 -7.56 -17.37
N GLU A 238 5.15 -8.19 -18.54
CA GLU A 238 4.34 -7.63 -19.63
C GLU A 238 2.89 -7.42 -19.19
N LEU A 239 2.29 -8.39 -18.49
CA LEU A 239 0.94 -8.27 -17.93
C LEU A 239 0.84 -7.09 -16.94
N ILE A 240 1.76 -7.01 -15.97
CA ILE A 240 1.84 -5.90 -15.02
C ILE A 240 1.99 -4.56 -15.76
N SER A 241 2.85 -4.53 -16.77
CA SER A 241 3.13 -3.34 -17.58
C SER A 241 1.91 -2.87 -18.37
N ASN A 242 1.14 -3.79 -18.93
CA ASN A 242 -0.10 -3.48 -19.61
C ASN A 242 -1.16 -2.94 -18.64
N ARG A 243 -1.26 -3.51 -17.44
CA ARG A 243 -2.23 -3.09 -16.41
C ARG A 243 -1.93 -1.70 -15.85
N ARG A 244 -0.67 -1.38 -15.53
CA ARG A 244 -0.32 -0.03 -15.06
C ARG A 244 -0.58 1.06 -16.11
N LYS A 245 -0.42 0.76 -17.41
CA LYS A 245 -0.74 1.70 -18.50
C LYS A 245 -2.25 1.83 -18.78
N SER A 246 -3.03 0.81 -18.43
CA SER A 246 -4.46 0.76 -18.76
C SER A 246 -5.25 1.72 -17.88
N PRO A 247 -6.01 2.68 -18.43
CA PRO A 247 -6.90 3.53 -17.63
C PRO A 247 -8.10 2.76 -17.07
N LEU A 248 -8.40 1.56 -17.58
CA LEU A 248 -9.47 0.69 -17.10
C LEU A 248 -9.04 -0.20 -15.92
N CYS A 249 -7.75 -0.16 -15.57
CA CYS A 249 -7.22 -0.87 -14.43
C CYS A 249 -6.97 0.12 -13.30
N ASN A 250 -7.66 -0.04 -12.17
CA ASN A 250 -7.40 0.74 -10.96
C ASN A 250 -6.05 0.32 -10.37
N LYS A 251 -5.32 1.29 -9.82
CA LYS A 251 -4.02 1.06 -9.16
C LYS A 251 -4.22 1.30 -7.69
N GLU A 252 -3.85 0.31 -6.88
CA GLU A 252 -4.00 0.40 -5.44
C GLU A 252 -2.67 0.06 -4.75
N ILE A 253 -2.41 0.75 -3.65
CA ILE A 253 -1.42 0.35 -2.65
C ILE A 253 -2.17 -0.21 -1.46
N TRP A 254 -1.78 -1.41 -1.04
CA TRP A 254 -2.34 -2.06 0.13
C TRP A 254 -1.30 -2.07 1.23
N ILE A 255 -1.61 -1.43 2.35
CA ILE A 255 -0.79 -1.46 3.56
C ILE A 255 -1.47 -2.43 4.52
N VAL A 256 -0.85 -3.59 4.76
CA VAL A 256 -1.41 -4.66 5.59
C VAL A 256 -0.69 -4.72 6.92
N MET A 257 -1.40 -4.39 8.00
CA MET A 257 -0.87 -4.24 9.35
C MET A 257 -1.52 -5.23 10.32
N GLY A 258 -0.82 -6.33 10.60
CA GLY A 258 -1.25 -7.30 11.62
C GLY A 258 -0.60 -7.05 12.96
N ASN A 259 -1.34 -7.15 14.07
CA ASN A 259 -0.81 -6.95 15.44
C ASN A 259 -0.02 -5.63 15.67
N SER A 260 -0.12 -4.64 14.77
CA SER A 260 0.68 -3.40 14.78
C SER A 260 -0.15 -2.12 14.83
N PHE A 261 -1.36 -2.12 14.26
CA PHE A 261 -2.23 -0.95 14.21
C PHE A 261 -3.69 -1.34 14.37
N SER A 262 -4.49 -0.55 15.10
CA SER A 262 -5.92 -0.78 15.27
C SER A 262 -6.74 0.38 14.73
N LYS A 263 -7.65 0.08 13.79
CA LYS A 263 -8.67 1.04 13.35
C LYS A 263 -9.54 1.50 14.51
N LYS A 264 -9.96 0.58 15.39
CA LYS A 264 -10.83 0.91 16.53
C LYS A 264 -10.18 1.95 17.44
N HIS A 265 -8.94 1.71 17.88
CA HIS A 265 -8.21 2.68 18.71
C HIS A 265 -7.98 4.00 17.97
N PHE A 266 -7.66 3.95 16.67
CA PHE A 266 -7.49 5.16 15.85
C PHE A 266 -8.75 6.03 15.84
N ILE A 267 -9.90 5.42 15.55
CA ILE A 267 -11.19 6.10 15.51
C ILE A 267 -11.56 6.66 16.89
N GLU A 268 -11.40 5.87 17.96
CA GLU A 268 -11.66 6.32 19.33
C GLU A 268 -10.82 7.55 19.71
N GLU A 269 -9.54 7.59 19.34
CA GLU A 269 -8.67 8.74 19.60
C GLU A 269 -9.01 9.95 18.72
N MET A 270 -9.33 9.75 17.44
CA MET A 270 -9.66 10.84 16.52
C MET A 270 -11.07 11.42 16.69
N SER A 271 -11.94 10.71 17.43
CA SER A 271 -13.27 11.18 17.82
C SER A 271 -13.30 12.00 19.11
N LYS A 272 -12.19 12.12 19.83
CA LYS A 272 -12.13 13.03 20.99
C LYS A 272 -11.95 14.46 20.53
N ASP A 273 -12.49 15.40 21.28
CA ASP A 273 -12.28 16.84 21.06
C ASP A 273 -10.97 17.33 21.70
N THR A 274 -10.57 16.72 22.82
CA THR A 274 -9.32 17.02 23.53
C THR A 274 -8.60 15.74 23.96
N ASP A 275 -7.33 15.86 24.35
CA ASP A 275 -6.54 14.77 24.95
C ASP A 275 -6.38 13.53 24.05
N GLN A 276 -6.33 13.76 22.73
CA GLN A 276 -5.94 12.74 21.76
C GLN A 276 -4.47 12.36 21.96
N GLN A 277 -4.14 11.08 21.83
CA GLN A 277 -2.75 10.63 21.86
C GLN A 277 -1.96 11.24 20.69
N SER A 278 -0.86 11.94 20.99
CA SER A 278 -0.02 12.59 19.97
C SER A 278 0.46 11.64 18.88
N GLU A 279 0.79 10.39 19.23
CA GLU A 279 1.18 9.38 18.24
C GLU A 279 0.05 9.04 17.26
N THR A 280 -1.22 9.15 17.68
CA THR A 280 -2.36 8.91 16.78
C THR A 280 -2.62 10.12 15.89
N ILE A 281 -2.47 11.35 16.40
CA ILE A 281 -2.52 12.57 15.56
C ILE A 281 -1.46 12.49 14.45
N GLN A 282 -0.23 12.10 14.81
CA GLN A 282 0.85 11.92 13.85
C GLN A 282 0.52 10.82 12.82
N ALA A 283 -0.09 9.70 13.26
CA ALA A 283 -0.55 8.66 12.33
C ALA A 283 -1.62 9.19 11.36
N PHE A 284 -2.57 10.00 11.85
CA PHE A 284 -3.58 10.65 11.02
C PHE A 284 -2.95 11.57 9.96
N GLN A 285 -1.99 12.41 10.36
CA GLN A 285 -1.22 13.27 9.44
C GLN A 285 -0.54 12.47 8.33
N LEU A 286 0.19 11.43 8.71
CA LEU A 286 0.88 10.56 7.74
C LEU A 286 -0.10 9.92 6.76
N ILE A 287 -1.24 9.42 7.25
CA ILE A 287 -2.25 8.79 6.39
C ILE A 287 -2.83 9.80 5.40
N GLU A 288 -3.24 10.99 5.86
CA GLU A 288 -3.77 12.04 4.98
C GLU A 288 -2.73 12.48 3.92
N ASP A 289 -1.47 12.63 4.31
CA ASP A 289 -0.39 13.02 3.39
C ASP A 289 -0.15 11.95 2.31
N TRP A 290 -0.15 10.67 2.69
CA TRP A 290 0.01 9.55 1.76
C TRP A 290 -1.19 9.42 0.82
N LEU A 291 -2.40 9.54 1.36
CA LEU A 291 -3.63 9.52 0.57
C LEU A 291 -3.63 10.65 -0.46
N SER A 292 -3.29 11.88 -0.05
CA SER A 292 -3.15 13.02 -0.96
C SER A 292 -2.09 12.77 -2.03
N SER A 293 -0.91 12.27 -1.65
CA SER A 293 0.19 12.03 -2.58
C SER A 293 -0.13 10.94 -3.62
N ALA A 294 -0.85 9.89 -3.22
CA ALA A 294 -1.24 8.81 -4.12
C ALA A 294 -2.41 9.20 -5.03
N ASP A 295 -3.41 9.92 -4.50
CA ASP A 295 -4.56 10.42 -5.26
C ASP A 295 -4.12 11.34 -6.41
N GLU A 296 -3.14 12.22 -6.17
CA GLU A 296 -2.54 13.07 -7.22
C GLU A 296 -1.94 12.27 -8.39
N MET A 297 -1.59 11.00 -8.17
CA MET A 297 -1.06 10.08 -9.18
C MET A 297 -2.12 9.09 -9.70
N GLY A 298 -3.37 9.21 -9.29
CA GLY A 298 -4.46 8.29 -9.64
C GLY A 298 -4.31 6.91 -9.01
N VAL A 299 -3.77 6.84 -7.79
CA VAL A 299 -3.55 5.61 -7.02
C VAL A 299 -4.34 5.67 -5.71
N ASP A 300 -5.12 4.62 -5.43
CA ASP A 300 -5.83 4.50 -4.15
C ASP A 300 -4.95 3.83 -3.09
N ILE A 301 -5.13 4.19 -1.81
CA ILE A 301 -4.50 3.47 -0.68
C ILE A 301 -5.58 2.81 0.17
N LYS A 302 -5.38 1.52 0.46
CA LYS A 302 -6.16 0.77 1.45
C LYS A 302 -5.26 0.29 2.58
N ILE A 303 -5.69 0.55 3.81
CA ILE A 303 -4.92 0.22 5.00
C ILE A 303 -5.68 -0.85 5.79
N PHE A 304 -5.25 -2.10 5.65
CA PHE A 304 -5.85 -3.23 6.34
C PHE A 304 -5.25 -3.38 7.73
N THR A 305 -6.08 -3.38 8.76
CA THR A 305 -5.63 -3.44 10.15
C THR A 305 -6.33 -4.56 10.92
N SER A 306 -5.81 -4.89 12.09
CA SER A 306 -6.59 -5.56 13.14
C SER A 306 -7.83 -4.76 13.57
#